data_AF-A0A9E0GCC1-F1
#
_entry.id   AF-A0A9E0GCC1-F1
#
_cell.length_a   1.000
_cell.length_b   1.000
_cell.length_c   1.000
_cell.angle_alpha   90.00
_cell.angle_beta   90.00
_cell.angle_gamma   90.00
#
_symmetry.space_group_name_H-M   'P 1'
#
loop_
_entity.id
_entity.type
_entity.pdbx_description
1 polymer ?
#
loop_
_entity_poly.entity_id
_entity_poly.type
_entity_poly.pdbx_seq_one_letter_code
_entity_poly.pdbx_strand_id
1 'polypeptide(L)'
;LIDYVGKRPVTVVERTYFNDILSDIDNLQKLGYHLIPYNSVGNSGGMMEIITADYIHIYEGENVVKREHAAIGMSLRQINKNGDYHALLGKDMIM
;
A
#
# COMPACT_ATOMS: atom_id res chain seq x y z
N LEU A 1 5.05 -7.17 -3.13
CA LEU A 1 3.65 -7.55 -3.41
C LEU A 1 3.26 -6.83 -4.70
N ILE A 2 2.51 -7.48 -5.58
CA ILE A 2 2.07 -6.92 -6.85
C ILE A 2 0.56 -7.10 -6.91
N ASP A 3 -0.16 -6.05 -7.28
CA ASP A 3 -1.58 -6.16 -7.62
C ASP A 3 -1.71 -7.06 -8.85
N TYR A 4 -2.43 -8.18 -8.70
CA TYR A 4 -2.60 -9.15 -9.77
C TYR A 4 -3.33 -8.56 -11.00
N VAL A 5 -4.26 -7.62 -10.79
CA VAL A 5 -5.11 -7.05 -11.83
C VAL A 5 -4.35 -5.98 -12.61
N GLY A 6 -3.89 -4.93 -11.93
CA GLY A 6 -3.24 -3.79 -12.55
C GLY A 6 -1.73 -3.95 -12.76
N LYS A 7 -1.12 -5.05 -12.29
CA LYS A 7 0.33 -5.28 -12.23
C LYS A 7 1.09 -4.14 -11.55
N ARG A 8 0.45 -3.50 -10.57
CA ARG A 8 0.99 -2.36 -9.83
C ARG A 8 1.92 -2.85 -8.72
N PRO A 9 3.12 -2.27 -8.56
CA PRO A 9 3.91 -2.51 -7.37
C PRO A 9 3.17 -1.96 -6.14
N VAL A 10 3.14 -2.76 -5.07
CA VAL A 10 2.38 -2.44 -3.86
C VAL A 10 3.33 -2.16 -2.71
N THR A 11 3.19 -0.98 -2.10
CA THR A 11 3.70 -0.68 -0.76
C THR A 11 2.63 -0.99 0.28
N VAL A 12 3.01 -1.46 1.48
CA VAL A 12 2.03 -1.81 2.52
C VAL A 12 2.19 -0.88 3.72
N VAL A 13 1.10 -0.31 4.18
CA VAL A 13 1.01 0.59 5.34
C VAL A 13 -0.03 0.07 6.33
N GLU A 14 0.04 0.50 7.58
CA GLU A 14 -1.02 0.19 8.54
C GLU A 14 -2.30 0.96 8.17
N ARG A 15 -3.45 0.27 8.18
CA ARG A 15 -4.74 0.86 7.79
C ARG A 15 -5.12 2.05 8.67
N THR A 16 -4.65 2.07 9.92
CA THR A 16 -4.89 3.14 10.89
C THR A 16 -4.47 4.52 10.38
N TYR A 17 -3.39 4.62 9.58
CA TYR A 17 -2.95 5.88 8.98
C TYR A 17 -3.92 6.44 7.94
N PHE A 18 -4.82 5.60 7.41
CA PHE A 18 -5.77 5.96 6.37
C PHE A 18 -7.21 6.09 6.89
N ASN A 19 -7.46 5.86 8.18
CA ASN A 19 -8.83 5.88 8.72
C ASN A 19 -9.53 7.21 8.46
N ASP A 20 -8.87 8.33 8.76
CA ASP A 20 -9.44 9.67 8.59
C ASP A 20 -9.63 10.02 7.10
N ILE A 21 -8.63 9.68 6.27
CA ILE A 21 -8.69 9.89 4.82
C ILE A 21 -9.85 9.10 4.21
N LEU A 22 -10.01 7.84 4.62
CA LEU A 22 -11.07 6.98 4.11
C LEU A 22 -12.46 7.39 4.61
N SER A 23 -12.57 7.94 5.82
CA SER A 23 -13.85 8.43 6.35
C SER A 23 -14.34 9.68 5.63
N ASP A 24 -13.43 10.50 5.12
CA ASP A 24 -13.75 11.76 4.44
C ASP A 24 -14.13 11.58 2.96
N ILE A 25 -14.05 10.35 2.43
CA ILE A 25 -14.24 10.09 1.00
C ILE A 25 -15.54 9.32 0.76
N ASP A 26 -16.55 10.05 0.29
CA ASP A 26 -17.90 9.55 0.01
C ASP A 26 -17.94 8.41 -1.02
N ASN A 27 -16.97 8.36 -1.95
CA ASN A 27 -16.91 7.36 -3.00
C ASN A 27 -15.49 6.80 -3.18
N LEU A 28 -15.24 5.70 -2.48
CA LEU A 28 -13.97 4.97 -2.52
C LEU A 28 -13.60 4.45 -3.92
N GLN A 29 -14.57 4.22 -4.82
CA GLN A 29 -14.24 3.78 -6.19
C GLN A 29 -13.44 4.85 -6.96
N LYS A 30 -13.64 6.13 -6.65
CA LYS A 30 -12.86 7.22 -7.29
C LYS A 30 -11.38 7.22 -6.88
N LEU A 31 -11.05 6.61 -5.74
CA LEU A 31 -9.67 6.38 -5.32
C LEU A 31 -9.05 5.13 -5.97
N GLY A 32 -9.81 4.40 -6.79
CA GLY A 32 -9.43 3.07 -7.25
C GLY A 32 -9.29 2.07 -6.10
N TYR A 33 -10.12 2.22 -5.06
CA TYR A 33 -10.17 1.31 -3.94
C TYR A 33 -10.67 -0.08 -4.36
N HIS A 34 -9.91 -1.13 -4.06
CA HIS A 34 -10.35 -2.51 -4.27
C HIS A 34 -9.53 -3.51 -3.44
N LEU A 35 -9.89 -4.80 -3.52
CA LEU A 35 -9.20 -5.88 -2.83
C LEU A 35 -8.26 -6.62 -3.78
N ILE A 36 -7.05 -6.95 -3.30
CA ILE A 36 -6.15 -7.87 -4.00
C ILE A 36 -5.85 -9.11 -3.15
N PRO A 37 -5.69 -10.29 -3.76
CA PRO A 37 -5.17 -11.44 -3.03
C PRO A 37 -3.69 -11.22 -2.69
N TYR A 38 -3.28 -11.67 -1.51
CA TYR A 38 -1.88 -11.68 -1.10
C TYR A 38 -1.53 -12.95 -0.33
N ASN A 39 -0.25 -13.29 -0.34
CA ASN A 39 0.31 -14.36 0.48
C ASN A 39 1.29 -13.73 1.48
N SER A 40 1.29 -14.23 2.70
CA SER A 40 2.27 -13.87 3.73
C SER A 40 2.88 -15.12 4.34
N VAL A 41 3.99 -14.94 5.05
CA VAL A 41 4.58 -16.04 5.84
C VAL A 41 3.56 -16.50 6.88
N GLY A 42 3.17 -17.77 6.82
CA GLY A 42 2.18 -18.37 7.72
C GLY A 42 0.70 -18.14 7.36
N ASN A 43 0.38 -17.48 6.23
CA ASN A 43 -0.99 -17.41 5.73
C ASN A 43 -1.04 -17.39 4.19
N SER A 44 -1.66 -18.41 3.61
CA SER A 44 -1.88 -18.55 2.17
C SER A 44 -3.33 -18.17 1.82
N GLY A 45 -3.52 -17.21 0.90
CA GLY A 45 -4.85 -16.81 0.43
C GLY A 45 -5.52 -15.68 1.23
N GLY A 46 -4.76 -14.67 1.67
CA GLY A 46 -5.31 -13.46 2.29
C GLY A 46 -5.85 -12.47 1.26
N MET A 47 -6.72 -11.56 1.69
CA MET A 47 -7.19 -10.41 0.90
C MET A 47 -6.73 -9.11 1.56
N MET A 48 -6.26 -8.16 0.76
CA MET A 48 -5.76 -6.86 1.22
C MET A 48 -6.53 -5.74 0.54
N GLU A 49 -6.97 -4.76 1.34
CA GLU A 49 -7.54 -3.50 0.85
C GLU A 49 -6.43 -2.65 0.25
N ILE A 50 -6.64 -2.13 -0.96
CA ILE A 50 -5.68 -1.28 -1.65
C ILE A 50 -6.33 -0.02 -2.22
N ILE A 51 -5.52 1.02 -2.35
CA ILE A 51 -5.81 2.25 -3.10
C ILE A 51 -4.79 2.35 -4.23
N THR A 52 -5.25 2.61 -5.44
CA THR A 52 -4.33 2.85 -6.57
C THR A 52 -3.90 4.31 -6.60
N ALA A 53 -2.64 4.55 -6.93
CA ALA A 53 -2.11 5.88 -7.13
C ALA A 53 -1.52 6.00 -8.55
N ASP A 54 -1.64 7.18 -9.15
CA ASP A 54 -0.96 7.46 -10.41
C ASP A 54 0.56 7.46 -10.20
N TYR A 55 1.03 8.01 -9.08
CA TYR A 55 2.41 7.87 -8.64
C TYR A 55 2.54 7.96 -7.12
N ILE A 56 3.65 7.45 -6.60
CA ILE A 56 4.09 7.61 -5.21
C ILE A 56 5.51 8.19 -5.22
N HIS A 57 5.75 9.19 -4.37
CA HIS A 57 7.09 9.68 -4.08
C HIS A 57 7.67 8.96 -2.87
N ILE A 58 8.86 8.41 -3.02
CA ILE A 58 9.62 7.76 -1.96
C ILE A 58 10.84 8.63 -1.67
N TYR A 59 10.96 9.08 -0.43
CA TYR A 59 12.00 10.00 0.02
C TYR A 59 13.09 9.23 0.76
N GLU A 60 14.36 9.45 0.38
CA GLU A 60 15.55 8.95 1.07
C GLU A 60 16.52 10.13 1.28
N GLY A 61 16.37 10.80 2.43
CA GLY A 61 17.06 12.07 2.66
C GLY A 61 16.60 13.14 1.66
N GLU A 62 17.56 13.68 0.89
CA GLU A 62 17.27 14.65 -0.19
C GLU A 62 16.88 13.98 -1.52
N ASN A 63 17.06 12.66 -1.65
CA ASN A 63 16.72 11.94 -2.86
C ASN A 63 15.22 11.63 -2.90
N VAL A 64 14.61 11.81 -4.08
CA VAL A 64 13.20 11.47 -4.32
C VAL A 64 13.12 10.52 -5.51
N VAL A 65 12.52 9.36 -5.27
CA VAL A 65 12.19 8.40 -6.33
C VAL A 65 10.69 8.47 -6.59
N LYS A 66 10.32 8.81 -7.83
CA LYS A 66 8.93 8.75 -8.30
C LYS A 66 8.65 7.38 -8.87
N ARG A 67 7.62 6.70 -8.35
CA ARG A 67 7.12 5.44 -8.89
C ARG A 67 5.73 5.63 -9.44
N GLU A 68 5.63 5.55 -10.76
CA GLU A 68 4.37 5.60 -11.50
C GLU A 68 3.59 4.28 -11.32
N HIS A 69 2.27 4.35 -11.50
CA HIS A 69 1.36 3.21 -11.56
C HIS A 69 1.45 2.29 -10.34
N ALA A 70 1.55 2.87 -9.15
CA ALA A 70 1.72 2.14 -7.90
C ALA A 70 0.37 1.92 -7.18
N ALA A 71 0.40 1.12 -6.12
CA ALA A 71 -0.71 0.97 -5.19
C ALA A 71 -0.23 0.94 -3.74
N ILE A 72 -1.12 1.36 -2.84
CA ILE A 72 -0.92 1.34 -1.39
C ILE A 72 -1.85 0.27 -0.85
N GLY A 73 -1.28 -0.79 -0.28
CA GLY A 73 -2.00 -1.82 0.45
C GLY A 73 -2.08 -1.50 1.93
N MET A 74 -3.22 -1.79 2.54
CA MET A 74 -3.51 -1.46 3.92
C MET A 74 -3.59 -2.73 4.76
N SER A 75 -2.69 -2.83 5.74
CA SER A 75 -2.64 -3.92 6.70
C SER A 75 -3.53 -3.62 7.90
N LEU A 76 -4.39 -4.59 8.26
CA LEU A 76 -5.14 -4.59 9.52
C LEU A 76 -4.27 -4.97 10.73
N ARG A 77 -3.07 -5.51 10.48
CA ARG A 77 -2.11 -5.89 11.52
C ARG A 77 -1.04 -4.82 11.63
N GLN A 78 -0.53 -4.63 12.85
CA GLN A 78 0.68 -3.84 13.05
C GLN A 78 1.83 -4.45 12.25
N ILE A 79 2.45 -3.60 11.44
CA ILE A 79 3.63 -3.89 10.65
C ILE A 79 4.86 -3.67 11.52
N ASN A 80 4.81 -2.67 12.40
CA ASN A 80 5.90 -2.36 13.31
C ASN A 80 5.42 -2.38 14.76
N LYS A 81 6.04 -3.23 15.59
CA LYS A 81 5.75 -3.32 17.02
C LYS A 81 6.15 -2.06 17.82
N ASN A 82 7.18 -1.36 17.35
CA ASN A 82 7.78 -0.21 18.04
C ASN A 82 7.48 1.14 17.37
N GLY A 83 6.92 1.12 16.15
CA GLY A 83 6.56 2.33 15.39
C GLY A 83 7.70 2.99 14.61
N ASP A 84 8.93 2.46 14.64
CA ASP A 84 10.12 2.95 13.90
C ASP A 84 9.96 3.02 12.36
N TYR A 85 8.88 2.45 11.80
CA TYR A 85 8.64 2.28 10.37
C TYR A 85 7.13 2.39 10.12
N HIS A 86 6.77 3.19 9.12
CA HIS A 86 5.36 3.45 8.78
C HIS A 86 4.88 2.68 7.54
N ALA A 87 5.80 2.05 6.80
CA ALA A 87 5.50 1.32 5.57
C ALA A 87 6.49 0.17 5.30
N LEU A 88 6.02 -0.86 4.60
CA LEU A 88 6.84 -1.88 3.93
C LEU A 88 6.87 -1.58 2.44
N LEU A 89 8.02 -1.10 1.95
CA LEU A 89 8.22 -0.89 0.52
C LEU A 89 8.35 -2.24 -0.19
N GLY A 90 7.52 -2.45 -1.22
CA GLY A 90 7.69 -3.58 -2.13
C GLY A 90 9.02 -3.49 -2.87
N LYS A 91 9.64 -4.62 -3.17
CA LYS A 91 10.92 -4.67 -3.93
C LYS A 91 10.88 -3.82 -5.21
N ASP A 92 9.80 -3.93 -5.96
CA ASP A 92 9.59 -3.23 -7.23
C ASP A 92 9.22 -1.74 -7.05
N MET A 93 9.14 -1.25 -5.81
CA MET A 93 9.00 0.18 -5.50
C MET A 93 10.34 0.91 -5.48
N ILE A 94 11.44 0.19 -5.30
CA ILE A 94 12.78 0.79 -5.14
C ILE A 94 13.69 0.45 -6.33
N MET A 95 13.39 -0.63 -7.04
CA MET A 95 14.06 -1.00 -8.30
C MET A 95 13.55 -0.19 -9.48
#